data_AF-A0AAW9DGM7-F1
#
_entry.id   AF-A0AAW9DGM7-F1
#
_cell.length_a   1.000
_cell.length_b   1.000
_cell.length_c   1.000
_cell.angle_alpha   90.00
_cell.angle_beta   90.00
_cell.angle_gamma   90.00
#
_symmetry.space_group_name_H-M   'P 1'
#
loop_
_entity.id
_entity.type
_entity.pdbx_description
1 polymer ?
#
loop_
_entity_poly.entity_id
_entity_poly.type
_entity_poly.pdbx_seq_one_letter_code
_entity_poly.pdbx_strand_id
1 'polypeptide(L)'
;MSNQIEIIMNLDTLEIFEVIDHSQDDLEDIEVVENIITHTEEVKISPYDDLGRVWLGNGYYYKPSSLLWRNEREDVIHELRPKNKHGSYPYYQCCRNHTWGHVSQLTYEEALWLTLEFYPELMNCI
;
A
#
# COMPACT_ATOMS: atom_id res chain seq x y z
N MET A 1 5.17 -30.79 14.34
CA MET A 1 6.27 -30.22 13.55
C MET A 1 6.09 -28.71 13.65
N SER A 2 7.03 -28.02 14.29
CA SER A 2 6.93 -26.57 14.49
C SER A 2 7.65 -25.91 13.32
N ASN A 3 6.91 -25.22 12.46
CA ASN A 3 7.50 -24.39 11.42
C ASN A 3 8.13 -23.18 12.11
N GLN A 4 9.45 -23.05 12.04
CA GLN A 4 10.19 -21.89 12.54
C GLN A 4 10.40 -20.95 11.36
N ILE A 5 9.52 -19.95 11.25
CA ILE A 5 9.64 -18.86 10.28
C ILE A 5 10.16 -17.64 11.04
N GLU A 6 11.25 -17.06 10.55
CA GLU A 6 11.82 -15.82 11.05
C GLU A 6 11.44 -14.68 10.11
N ILE A 7 10.91 -13.59 10.68
CA ILE A 7 10.48 -12.41 9.91
C ILE A 7 11.30 -11.23 10.40
N ILE A 8 12.09 -10.64 9.49
CA ILE A 8 12.85 -9.43 9.76
C ILE A 8 11.99 -8.24 9.34
N MET A 9 11.55 -7.44 10.30
CA MET A 9 10.68 -6.30 10.05
C MET A 9 11.11 -5.04 10.79
N ASN A 10 10.77 -3.89 10.22
CA ASN A 10 10.82 -2.61 10.92
C ASN A 10 9.62 -2.51 11.86
N LEU A 11 9.86 -2.33 13.16
CA LEU A 11 8.79 -2.24 14.16
C LEU A 11 8.01 -0.91 14.11
N ASP A 12 8.62 0.15 13.60
CA ASP A 12 8.00 1.48 13.54
C ASP A 12 7.14 1.66 12.28
N THR A 13 7.55 1.08 11.15
CA THR A 13 6.82 1.17 9.87
C THR A 13 6.02 -0.10 9.54
N LEU A 14 6.21 -1.17 10.30
CA LEU A 14 5.69 -2.52 10.04
C LEU A 14 6.07 -3.08 8.65
N GLU A 15 7.13 -2.54 8.04
CA GLU A 15 7.65 -3.02 6.76
C GLU A 15 8.49 -4.29 6.97
N ILE A 16 8.17 -5.34 6.22
CA ILE A 16 8.90 -6.62 6.26
C ILE A 16 10.02 -6.57 5.22
N PHE A 17 11.24 -6.84 5.66
CA PHE A 17 12.42 -6.88 4.79
C PHE A 17 12.68 -8.27 4.26
N GLU A 18 12.49 -9.29 5.10
CA GLU A 18 12.87 -10.66 4.79
C GLU A 18 12.02 -11.65 5.59
N VAL A 19 11.70 -12.78 4.96
CA VAL A 19 11.04 -13.92 5.60
C VAL A 19 11.90 -15.14 5.32
N ILE A 20 12.48 -15.70 6.38
CA ILE A 20 13.37 -16.86 6.32
C ILE A 20 12.57 -18.05 6.86
N ASP A 21 12.36 -19.05 6.01
CA ASP A 21 11.71 -20.30 6.38
C ASP A 21 12.76 -21.36 6.70
N HIS A 22 12.91 -21.70 7.98
CA HIS A 22 13.86 -22.71 8.45
C HIS A 22 13.27 -24.12 8.41
N SER A 23 12.12 -24.33 7.75
CA SER A 23 11.51 -25.66 7.62
C SER A 23 12.10 -26.51 6.48
N GLN A 24 13.06 -25.98 5.73
CA GLN A 24 13.82 -26.70 4.71
C GLN A 24 15.29 -26.86 5.14
N ASP A 25 15.52 -27.85 6.00
CA ASP A 25 16.82 -28.52 5.99
C ASP A 25 16.89 -29.40 4.72
N ASP A 26 18.03 -29.29 4.03
CA ASP A 26 18.65 -30.23 3.10
C ASP A 26 18.52 -30.03 1.56
N LEU A 27 19.70 -29.71 0.97
CA LEU A 27 20.25 -30.03 -0.37
C LEU A 27 19.93 -29.03 -1.50
N GLU A 28 20.86 -28.55 -2.34
CA GLU A 28 22.15 -29.08 -2.80
C GLU A 28 22.92 -27.96 -3.55
N ASP A 29 24.23 -28.17 -3.68
CA ASP A 29 25.25 -27.30 -4.27
C ASP A 29 24.91 -26.64 -5.63
N ILE A 30 25.06 -25.31 -5.76
CA ILE A 30 25.33 -24.66 -7.06
C ILE A 30 26.43 -23.60 -6.90
N GLU A 31 27.64 -24.08 -7.16
CA GLU A 31 28.77 -23.48 -7.86
C GLU A 31 28.88 -21.94 -7.93
N VAL A 32 29.96 -21.45 -7.34
CA VAL A 32 30.52 -20.11 -7.46
C VAL A 32 30.70 -19.73 -8.93
N VAL A 33 29.88 -18.83 -9.45
CA VAL A 33 30.20 -18.07 -10.67
C VAL A 33 30.52 -16.64 -10.26
N GLU A 34 31.83 -16.34 -10.21
CA GLU A 34 32.35 -14.98 -10.29
C GLU A 34 31.75 -14.30 -11.53
N ASN A 35 30.78 -13.43 -11.35
CA ASN A 35 30.38 -12.51 -12.40
C ASN A 35 30.26 -11.11 -11.82
N ILE A 36 31.41 -10.44 -11.80
CA ILE A 36 31.61 -9.01 -12.06
C ILE A 36 30.53 -8.12 -11.43
N ILE A 37 30.88 -7.62 -10.23
CA ILE A 37 30.28 -6.45 -9.61
C ILE A 37 30.33 -5.30 -10.63
N THR A 38 29.24 -5.13 -11.38
CA THR A 38 28.90 -3.82 -11.92
C THR A 38 27.82 -3.29 -10.99
N HIS A 39 28.18 -2.26 -10.23
CA HIS A 39 27.25 -1.40 -9.53
C HIS A 39 26.27 -0.80 -10.56
N THR A 40 25.26 -1.58 -10.94
CA THR A 40 24.00 -1.01 -11.37
C THR A 40 23.25 -0.83 -10.08
N GLU A 41 23.02 0.42 -9.70
CA GLU A 41 22.02 0.75 -8.71
C GLU A 41 20.81 -0.12 -9.03
N GLU A 42 20.51 -1.09 -8.16
CA GLU A 42 19.28 -1.85 -8.25
C GLU A 42 18.17 -0.82 -8.07
N VAL A 43 17.76 -0.21 -9.18
CA VAL A 43 16.49 0.47 -9.29
C VAL A 43 15.52 -0.62 -8.89
N LYS A 44 15.07 -0.61 -7.63
CA LYS A 44 13.92 -1.38 -7.19
C LYS A 44 12.79 -0.90 -8.07
N ILE A 45 12.58 -1.55 -9.21
CA ILE A 45 11.47 -1.30 -10.10
C ILE A 45 10.27 -1.83 -9.33
N SER A 46 9.71 -0.96 -8.50
CA SER A 46 8.42 -1.18 -7.88
C SER A 46 7.47 -1.60 -9.02
N PRO A 47 6.74 -2.71 -8.88
CA PRO A 47 5.74 -3.09 -9.87
C PRO A 47 4.60 -2.06 -9.97
N TYR A 48 4.57 -1.11 -9.02
CA TYR A 48 3.66 0.01 -8.99
C TYR A 48 4.29 1.26 -9.63
N ASP A 49 3.50 1.97 -10.43
CA ASP A 49 3.83 3.29 -10.98
C ASP A 49 3.98 4.36 -9.87
N ASP A 50 4.32 5.60 -10.28
CA ASP A 50 4.44 6.75 -9.38
C ASP A 50 3.15 7.08 -8.60
N LEU A 51 2.01 6.55 -9.05
CA LEU A 51 0.69 6.69 -8.42
C LEU A 51 0.34 5.47 -7.56
N GLY A 52 1.27 4.54 -7.37
CA GLY A 52 1.08 3.33 -6.58
C GLY A 52 0.16 2.31 -7.26
N ARG A 53 0.11 2.25 -8.59
CA ARG A 53 -0.79 1.37 -9.36
C ARG A 53 -0.05 0.32 -10.16
N VAL A 54 -0.61 -0.89 -10.26
CA VAL A 54 -0.18 -1.97 -11.13
C VAL A 54 -1.34 -2.41 -12.03
N TRP A 55 -1.08 -2.63 -13.32
CA TRP A 55 -2.09 -3.13 -14.26
C TRP A 55 -2.09 -4.66 -14.26
N LEU A 56 -3.21 -5.29 -13.87
CA LEU A 56 -3.34 -6.76 -13.81
C LEU A 56 -4.17 -7.35 -14.98
N GLY A 57 -4.32 -6.60 -16.08
CA GLY A 57 -5.03 -7.05 -17.29
C GLY A 57 -6.55 -6.82 -17.26
N ASN A 58 -7.18 -6.88 -16.09
CA ASN A 58 -8.61 -6.61 -15.89
C ASN A 58 -8.89 -5.25 -15.21
N GLY A 59 -7.83 -4.50 -14.85
CA GLY A 59 -7.94 -3.19 -14.22
C GLY A 59 -6.65 -2.75 -13.54
N TYR A 60 -6.67 -1.52 -13.02
CA TYR A 60 -5.62 -1.00 -12.17
C TYR A 60 -5.84 -1.41 -10.72
N TYR A 61 -4.84 -2.05 -10.13
CA TYR A 61 -4.78 -2.37 -8.72
C TYR A 61 -3.87 -1.39 -8.02
N TYR A 62 -4.30 -0.96 -6.86
CA TYR A 62 -3.62 0.02 -6.02
C TYR A 62 -2.77 -0.71 -4.99
N LYS A 63 -1.54 -0.24 -4.73
CA LYS A 63 -0.69 -0.74 -3.66
C LYS A 63 -1.50 -0.76 -2.37
N PRO A 64 -1.44 -1.80 -1.52
CA PRO A 64 -2.22 -1.86 -0.29
C PRO A 64 -2.08 -0.59 0.58
N SER A 65 -0.90 0.05 0.54
CA SER A 65 -0.61 1.32 1.22
C SER A 65 -1.09 2.58 0.48
N SER A 66 -2.00 2.49 -0.49
CA SER A 66 -2.43 3.64 -1.32
C SER A 66 -3.91 4.03 -1.16
N LEU A 67 -4.62 3.35 -0.25
CA LEU A 67 -5.99 3.66 0.15
C LEU A 67 -6.07 3.61 1.69
N LEU A 68 -6.60 4.66 2.31
CA LEU A 68 -6.86 4.66 3.75
C LEU A 68 -8.20 3.99 4.04
N TRP A 69 -9.25 4.42 3.34
CA TRP A 69 -10.57 3.81 3.41
C TRP A 69 -11.38 4.11 2.15
N ARG A 70 -12.35 3.24 1.89
CA ARG A 70 -13.41 3.43 0.90
C ARG A 70 -14.75 3.16 1.58
N ASN A 71 -15.72 4.03 1.36
CA ASN A 71 -17.08 3.89 1.87
C ASN A 71 -18.09 4.19 0.75
N GLU A 72 -19.25 3.56 0.76
CA GLU A 72 -20.33 3.82 -0.19
C GLU A 72 -21.51 4.40 0.58
N ARG A 73 -21.88 5.65 0.25
CA ARG A 73 -22.99 6.37 0.88
C ARG A 73 -23.83 7.02 -0.20
N GLU A 74 -25.15 6.81 -0.17
CA GLU A 74 -26.09 7.45 -1.10
C GLU A 74 -25.72 7.28 -2.59
N ASP A 75 -25.27 6.08 -2.99
CA ASP A 75 -24.84 5.76 -4.37
C ASP A 75 -23.58 6.53 -4.85
N VAL A 76 -22.87 7.14 -3.91
CA VAL A 76 -21.56 7.78 -4.09
C VAL A 76 -20.52 6.96 -3.34
N ILE A 77 -19.47 6.57 -4.05
CA ILE A 77 -18.27 5.95 -3.51
C ILE A 77 -17.33 7.07 -3.08
N HIS A 78 -16.97 7.04 -1.80
CA HIS A 78 -16.05 7.96 -1.14
C HIS A 78 -14.75 7.23 -0.85
N GLU A 79 -13.62 7.77 -1.30
CA GLU A 79 -12.30 7.18 -1.07
C GLU A 79 -11.33 8.23 -0.55
N LEU A 80 -10.70 7.94 0.58
CA LEU A 80 -9.60 8.74 1.08
C LEU A 80 -8.28 8.00 0.86
N ARG A 81 -7.32 8.68 0.24
CA ARG A 81 -5.99 8.15 0.01
C ARG A 81 -4.95 8.75 0.96
N PRO A 82 -3.82 8.06 1.15
CA PRO A 82 -2.72 8.58 1.95
C PRO A 82 -2.18 9.90 1.41
N LYS A 83 -1.47 10.60 2.30
CA LYS A 83 -0.80 11.87 2.03
C LYS A 83 0.05 11.76 0.77
N ASN A 84 -0.21 12.65 -0.20
CA ASN A 84 0.58 12.74 -1.42
C ASN A 84 1.93 13.46 -1.17
N LYS A 85 2.77 13.55 -2.20
CA LYS A 85 4.06 14.26 -2.14
C LYS A 85 3.97 15.76 -1.78
N HIS A 86 2.81 16.37 -2.00
CA HIS A 86 2.55 17.78 -1.67
C HIS A 86 2.05 17.98 -0.25
N GLY A 87 1.82 16.87 0.47
CA GLY A 87 1.36 16.87 1.83
C GLY A 87 -0.16 16.97 2.03
N SER A 88 -0.93 16.91 0.95
CA SER A 88 -2.40 16.85 0.98
C SER A 88 -2.91 15.41 0.82
N TYR A 89 -4.13 15.16 1.27
CA TYR A 89 -4.80 13.88 1.18
C TYR A 89 -5.79 13.90 0.02
N PRO A 90 -5.57 13.12 -1.05
CA PRO A 90 -6.51 13.02 -2.15
C PRO A 90 -7.80 12.33 -1.69
N TYR A 91 -8.92 13.01 -1.89
CA TYR A 91 -10.26 12.50 -1.62
C TYR A 91 -11.04 12.38 -2.92
N TYR A 92 -11.46 11.17 -3.24
CA TYR A 92 -12.22 10.87 -4.45
C TYR A 92 -13.68 10.65 -4.08
N GLN A 93 -14.56 11.26 -4.85
CA GLN A 93 -15.98 10.99 -4.85
C GLN A 93 -16.36 10.55 -6.24
N CYS A 94 -16.93 9.38 -6.41
CA CYS A 94 -17.44 8.94 -7.69
C CYS A 94 -18.82 8.32 -7.54
N CYS A 95 -19.69 8.50 -8.52
CA CYS A 95 -20.96 7.78 -8.52
C CYS A 95 -20.67 6.28 -8.72
N ARG A 96 -21.49 5.41 -8.14
CA ARG A 96 -21.35 3.96 -8.25
C ARG A 96 -21.32 3.44 -9.68
N ASN A 97 -22.05 4.10 -10.58
CA ASN A 97 -22.07 3.81 -12.01
C ASN A 97 -20.86 4.38 -12.76
N HIS A 98 -19.93 5.04 -12.06
CA HIS A 98 -18.74 5.72 -12.57
C HIS A 98 -19.01 6.78 -13.66
N THR A 99 -20.23 7.30 -13.77
CA THR A 99 -20.56 8.34 -14.79
C THR A 99 -20.00 9.71 -14.43
N TRP A 100 -19.68 9.93 -13.16
CA TRP A 100 -19.07 11.17 -12.67
C TRP A 100 -18.09 10.87 -11.53
N GLY A 101 -17.05 11.69 -11.44
CA GLY A 101 -16.15 11.70 -10.30
C GLY A 101 -15.49 13.07 -10.08
N HIS A 102 -15.19 13.36 -8.82
CA HIS A 102 -14.50 14.56 -8.37
C HIS A 102 -13.35 14.18 -7.44
N VAL A 103 -12.28 14.98 -7.48
CA VAL A 103 -11.10 14.79 -6.64
C VAL A 103 -10.80 16.08 -5.90
N SER A 104 -10.83 16.03 -4.58
CA SER A 104 -10.43 17.13 -3.70
C SER A 104 -9.07 16.83 -3.07
N GLN A 105 -8.28 17.87 -2.83
CA GLN A 105 -7.04 17.77 -2.06
C GLN A 105 -7.31 18.29 -0.65
N LEU A 106 -7.42 17.40 0.32
CA LEU A 106 -7.73 17.75 1.70
C LEU A 106 -6.46 18.02 2.51
N THR A 107 -6.54 18.95 3.44
CA THR A 107 -5.57 19.11 4.52
C THR A 107 -5.66 17.94 5.50
N TYR A 108 -4.71 17.85 6.43
CA TYR A 108 -4.75 16.82 7.48
C TYR A 108 -6.02 16.92 8.34
N GLU A 109 -6.37 18.14 8.78
CA GLU A 109 -7.56 18.35 9.62
C GLU A 109 -8.85 17.99 8.87
N GLU A 110 -8.99 18.41 7.61
CA GLU A 110 -10.17 18.06 6.80
C GLU A 110 -10.29 16.55 6.59
N ALA A 111 -9.17 15.87 6.30
CA ALA A 111 -9.14 14.42 6.13
C ALA A 111 -9.48 13.68 7.44
N LEU A 112 -9.04 14.20 8.58
CA LEU A 112 -9.35 13.67 9.91
C LEU A 112 -10.85 13.81 10.22
N TRP A 113 -11.40 15.02 10.08
CA TRP A 113 -12.82 15.27 10.32
C TRP A 113 -13.71 14.45 9.41
N LEU A 114 -13.36 14.33 8.13
CA LEU A 114 -14.08 13.48 7.19
C LEU A 114 -14.04 12.01 7.62
N THR A 115 -12.88 11.52 8.05
CA THR A 115 -12.74 10.13 8.53
C THR A 115 -13.64 9.90 9.75
N LEU A 116 -13.71 10.85 10.67
CA LEU A 116 -14.58 10.77 11.86
C LEU A 116 -16.07 10.89 11.53
N GLU A 117 -16.43 11.58 10.45
CA GLU A 117 -17.81 11.64 9.97
C GLU A 117 -18.30 10.26 9.47
N PHE A 118 -17.43 9.53 8.76
CA PHE A 118 -17.75 8.19 8.25
C PHE A 118 -17.60 7.09 9.30
N TYR A 119 -16.67 7.27 10.24
CA TYR A 119 -16.32 6.28 11.27
C TYR A 119 -16.27 6.96 12.66
N PRO A 120 -17.42 7.40 13.20
CA PRO A 120 -17.49 8.11 14.48
C PRO A 120 -16.98 7.28 15.66
N GLU A 121 -16.96 5.95 15.54
CA GLU A 121 -16.38 5.05 16.53
C GLU A 121 -14.89 5.29 16.78
N LEU A 122 -14.16 5.82 15.78
CA LEU A 122 -12.74 6.15 15.91
C LEU A 122 -12.51 7.36 16.82
N MET A 123 -13.54 8.15 17.11
CA MET A 123 -13.45 9.32 17.98
C MET A 123 -13.12 8.93 19.43
N ASN A 124 -13.36 7.69 19.83
CA ASN A 124 -12.96 7.16 21.14
C ASN A 124 -11.48 6.74 21.20
N CYS A 125 -10.78 6.72 20.06
CA CYS A 125 -9.39 6.28 19.93
C CYS A 125 -8.40 7.46 19.77
N ILE A 126 -8.90 8.71 19.79
CA ILE A 126 -8.14 9.95 19.66
C ILE A 126 -8.13 10.65 21.03
#